data_AF-A0A7J7QQL7-F1
#
_entry.id   AF-A0A7J7QQL7-F1
#
_cell.length_a   1.000
_cell.length_b   1.000
_cell.length_c   1.000
_cell.angle_alpha   90.00
_cell.angle_beta   90.00
_cell.angle_gamma   90.00
#
_symmetry.space_group_name_H-M   'P 1'
#
loop_
_entity.id
_entity.type
_entity.pdbx_description
1 polymer ?
#
loop_
_entity_poly.entity_id
_entity_poly.type
_entity_poly.pdbx_seq_one_letter_code
_entity_poly.pdbx_strand_id
1 'polypeptide(L)'
;MGISEQQAELFVQRAFGWGAKARSYWRQEKSEQPADVVQLDAALDFLRQLGSGMSEDEVSRVVKAFPEVLGCDVQQQLQGNVDKLQKDWNLQDRVLVKAVLRQPAVLGYNLDCMGDCAGECNRCWVRF
;
A
#
# COMPACT_ATOMS: atom_id res chain seq x y z
N MET A 1 -10.94 12.33 -7.43
CA MET A 1 -10.23 11.98 -6.18
C MET A 1 -10.50 12.91 -4.98
N GLY A 2 -10.73 14.22 -5.14
CA GLY A 2 -11.08 15.11 -4.01
C GLY A 2 -9.98 15.20 -2.94
N ILE A 3 -8.75 15.41 -3.39
CA ILE A 3 -7.52 15.55 -2.58
C ILE A 3 -7.01 16.97 -2.84
N SER A 4 -6.73 17.75 -1.79
CA SER A 4 -6.13 19.08 -1.95
C SER A 4 -4.64 18.99 -2.28
N GLU A 5 -4.06 20.05 -2.82
CA GLU A 5 -2.63 20.10 -3.14
C GLU A 5 -1.75 19.82 -1.91
N GLN A 6 -2.09 20.40 -0.76
CA GLN A 6 -1.40 20.13 0.51
C GLN A 6 -1.50 18.67 0.95
N GLN A 7 -2.65 18.02 0.72
CA GLN A 7 -2.82 16.60 1.02
C GLN A 7 -2.00 15.73 0.06
N ALA A 8 -1.98 16.08 -1.23
CA ALA A 8 -1.19 15.39 -2.22
C ALA A 8 0.31 15.45 -1.89
N GLU A 9 0.81 16.61 -1.51
CA GLU A 9 2.21 16.78 -1.09
C GLU A 9 2.56 15.90 0.12
N LEU A 10 1.68 15.88 1.14
CA LEU A 10 1.85 15.00 2.30
C LEU A 10 1.84 13.51 1.91
N PHE A 11 1.02 13.13 0.94
CA PHE A 11 0.93 11.75 0.47
C PHE A 11 2.21 11.33 -0.26
N VAL A 12 2.74 12.20 -1.13
CA VAL A 12 4.04 11.97 -1.77
C VAL A 12 5.15 11.86 -0.73
N GLN A 13 5.21 12.76 0.24
CA GLN A 13 6.20 12.70 1.32
C GLN A 13 6.17 11.34 2.04
N ARG A 14 4.98 10.85 2.38
CA ARG A 14 4.82 9.54 3.04
C ARG A 14 5.20 8.37 2.13
N ALA A 15 4.75 8.40 0.88
CA ALA A 15 5.03 7.38 -0.12
C ALA A 15 6.52 7.18 -0.38
N PHE A 16 7.28 8.27 -0.47
CA PHE A 16 8.70 8.22 -0.84
C PHE A 16 9.67 8.32 0.35
N GLY A 17 9.17 8.17 1.58
CA GLY A 17 10.03 8.12 2.76
C GLY A 17 10.55 9.47 3.24
N TRP A 18 9.96 10.57 2.81
CA TRP A 18 10.37 11.92 3.19
C TRP A 18 9.81 12.29 4.56
N GLY A 19 10.69 12.77 5.45
CA GLY A 19 10.32 13.16 6.80
C GLY A 19 10.23 12.00 7.81
N ALA A 20 10.16 12.35 9.10
CA ALA A 20 10.38 11.40 10.18
C ALA A 20 9.36 10.25 10.25
N LYS A 21 8.07 10.53 10.00
CA LYS A 21 7.01 9.51 10.04
C LYS A 21 7.17 8.50 8.91
N ALA A 22 7.48 8.96 7.70
CA ALA A 22 7.69 8.13 6.53
C ALA A 22 8.95 7.25 6.72
N ARG A 23 10.06 7.82 7.21
CA ARG A 23 11.28 7.07 7.54
C ARG A 23 11.05 5.94 8.55
N SER A 24 10.17 6.17 9.54
CA SER A 24 9.78 5.14 10.51
C SER A 24 8.98 4.00 9.87
N TYR A 25 8.05 4.32 8.97
CA TYR A 25 7.30 3.32 8.21
C TYR A 25 8.23 2.45 7.34
N TRP A 26 9.04 3.11 6.50
CA TRP A 26 9.96 2.45 5.56
C TRP A 26 11.23 1.89 6.21
N ARG A 27 11.43 2.08 7.53
CA ARG A 27 12.66 1.69 8.25
C ARG A 27 13.95 2.15 7.55
N GLN A 28 13.91 3.37 7.01
CA GLN A 28 15.02 3.98 6.25
C GLN A 28 15.39 3.25 4.94
N GLU A 29 14.56 2.32 4.45
CA GLU A 29 14.78 1.61 3.17
C GLU A 29 14.62 2.53 1.95
N LYS A 30 13.76 3.54 2.05
CA LYS A 30 13.60 4.57 1.02
C LYS A 30 14.56 5.71 1.31
N SER A 31 15.36 6.07 0.30
CA SER A 31 16.13 7.33 0.30
C SER A 31 15.25 8.45 -0.26
N GLU A 32 15.56 9.72 0.08
CA GLU A 32 14.84 10.92 -0.39
C GLU A 32 15.08 11.17 -1.90
N GLN A 33 14.83 10.15 -2.72
CA GLN A 33 14.86 10.25 -4.17
C GLN A 33 13.62 11.01 -4.65
N PRO A 34 13.71 11.71 -5.79
CA PRO A 34 12.57 12.38 -6.40
C PRO A 34 11.40 11.41 -6.58
N ALA A 35 10.18 11.90 -6.35
CA ALA A 35 8.98 11.11 -6.56
C ALA A 35 8.94 10.60 -8.01
N ASP A 36 8.87 9.28 -8.17
CA ASP A 36 8.76 8.65 -9.48
C ASP A 36 7.29 8.62 -9.89
N VAL A 37 6.94 9.44 -10.89
CA VAL A 37 5.59 9.54 -11.45
C VAL A 37 5.15 8.21 -12.08
N VAL A 38 6.09 7.47 -12.68
CA VAL A 38 5.79 6.17 -13.29
C VAL A 38 5.37 5.17 -12.22
N GLN A 39 6.07 5.16 -11.08
CA GLN A 39 5.71 4.33 -9.93
C GLN A 39 4.36 4.75 -9.30
N LEU A 40 4.08 6.05 -9.22
CA LEU A 40 2.80 6.58 -8.74
C LEU A 40 1.64 6.09 -9.60
N ASP A 41 1.74 6.28 -10.92
CA ASP A 41 0.71 5.89 -11.87
C ASP A 41 0.52 4.37 -11.89
N ALA A 42 1.62 3.61 -11.85
CA ALA A 42 1.56 2.15 -11.80
C ALA A 42 0.84 1.64 -10.53
N ALA A 43 1.07 2.26 -9.38
CA ALA A 43 0.37 1.90 -8.14
C ALA A 43 -1.12 2.26 -8.20
N LEU A 44 -1.49 3.41 -8.78
CA LEU A 44 -2.89 3.79 -8.96
C LEU A 44 -3.61 2.86 -9.94
N ASP A 45 -2.97 2.51 -11.06
CA ASP A 45 -3.52 1.58 -12.04
C ASP A 45 -3.68 0.18 -11.46
N PHE A 46 -2.73 -0.27 -10.65
CA PHE A 46 -2.86 -1.51 -9.89
C PHE A 46 -4.11 -1.50 -9.00
N LEU A 47 -4.33 -0.44 -8.22
CA LEU A 47 -5.52 -0.32 -7.38
C LEU A 47 -6.82 -0.33 -8.21
N ARG A 48 -6.85 0.38 -9.34
CA ARG A 48 -8.02 0.39 -10.24
C ARG A 48 -8.36 -1.00 -10.77
N GLN A 49 -7.37 -1.85 -10.99
CA GLN A 49 -7.52 -3.20 -11.53
C GLN A 49 -7.68 -4.27 -10.43
N LEU A 50 -7.57 -3.90 -9.15
CA LEU A 50 -7.62 -4.86 -8.06
C LEU A 50 -8.96 -5.63 -8.01
N GLY A 51 -8.89 -6.96 -8.00
CA GLY A 51 -10.06 -7.84 -7.97
C GLY A 51 -10.94 -7.65 -9.21
N SER A 52 -12.18 -7.20 -9.01
CA SER A 52 -13.13 -6.89 -10.10
C SER A 52 -13.13 -5.40 -10.48
N GLY A 53 -12.11 -4.66 -10.07
CA GLY A 53 -11.93 -3.23 -10.30
C GLY A 53 -12.47 -2.36 -9.17
N MET A 54 -11.67 -1.36 -8.77
CA MET A 54 -12.03 -0.36 -7.77
C MET A 54 -12.57 0.90 -8.43
N SER A 55 -13.58 1.53 -7.83
CA SER A 55 -14.02 2.86 -8.25
C SER A 55 -13.01 3.94 -7.84
N GLU A 56 -13.05 5.11 -8.50
CA GLU A 56 -12.19 6.25 -8.13
C GLU A 56 -12.36 6.70 -6.67
N ASP A 57 -13.56 6.53 -6.10
CA ASP A 57 -13.80 6.83 -4.69
C ASP A 57 -13.17 5.78 -3.77
N GLU A 58 -13.21 4.51 -4.16
CA GLU A 58 -12.55 3.42 -3.42
C GLU A 58 -11.03 3.58 -3.45
N VAL A 59 -10.45 3.90 -4.62
CA VAL A 59 -9.02 4.22 -4.77
C VAL A 59 -8.66 5.44 -3.90
N SER A 60 -9.45 6.52 -3.94
CA SER A 60 -9.21 7.70 -3.11
C SER A 60 -9.22 7.37 -1.62
N ARG A 61 -10.12 6.49 -1.17
CA ARG A 61 -10.18 6.03 0.24
C ARG A 61 -8.93 5.26 0.64
N VAL A 62 -8.44 4.37 -0.22
CA VAL A 62 -7.18 3.63 0.02
C VAL A 62 -6.01 4.60 0.14
N VAL A 63 -5.83 5.49 -0.83
CA VAL A 63 -4.71 6.44 -0.85
C VAL A 63 -4.76 7.39 0.34
N LYS A 64 -5.94 7.87 0.75
CA LYS A 64 -6.09 8.74 1.92
C LYS A 64 -5.76 8.02 3.23
N ALA A 65 -6.11 6.74 3.35
CA ALA A 65 -5.85 5.96 4.56
C ALA A 65 -4.41 5.44 4.65
N PHE A 66 -3.81 5.13 3.50
CA PHE A 66 -2.48 4.54 3.38
C PHE A 66 -1.75 5.10 2.15
N PRO A 67 -1.24 6.35 2.23
CA PRO A 67 -0.52 6.98 1.13
C PRO A 67 0.73 6.21 0.69
N GLU A 68 1.31 5.43 1.60
CA GLU A 68 2.51 4.65 1.33
C GLU A 68 2.34 3.60 0.22
N VAL A 69 1.10 3.21 -0.10
CA VAL A 69 0.78 2.34 -1.25
C VAL A 69 1.36 2.86 -2.57
N LEU A 70 1.48 4.18 -2.71
CA LEU A 70 1.99 4.84 -3.90
C LEU A 70 3.50 4.65 -4.08
N GLY A 71 4.22 4.36 -3.00
CA GLY A 71 5.66 4.07 -3.01
C GLY A 71 5.99 2.59 -2.94
N CYS A 72 4.98 1.72 -2.84
CA CYS A 72 5.16 0.27 -2.82
C CYS A 72 5.54 -0.26 -4.20
N ASP A 73 6.48 -1.20 -4.24
CA ASP A 73 6.79 -1.92 -5.47
C ASP A 73 5.58 -2.73 -5.94
N VAL A 74 5.17 -2.53 -7.18
CA VAL A 74 3.94 -3.15 -7.72
C VAL A 74 4.05 -4.68 -7.76
N GLN A 75 5.22 -5.22 -8.12
CA GLN A 75 5.40 -6.66 -8.30
C GLN A 75 5.71 -7.36 -6.98
N GLN A 76 6.69 -6.85 -6.24
CA GLN A 76 7.20 -7.47 -5.03
C GLN A 76 6.29 -7.24 -3.84
N GLN A 77 5.67 -6.05 -3.71
CA GLN A 77 4.84 -5.73 -2.55
C GLN A 77 3.36 -5.84 -2.88
N LEU A 78 2.85 -5.05 -3.83
CA LEU A 78 1.40 -4.99 -4.08
C LEU A 78 0.86 -6.34 -4.57
N GLN A 79 1.40 -6.85 -5.69
CA GLN A 79 0.97 -8.12 -6.26
C GLN A 79 1.25 -9.30 -5.31
N GLY A 80 2.44 -9.36 -4.72
CA GLY A 80 2.77 -10.43 -3.78
C GLY A 80 1.86 -10.49 -2.54
N ASN A 81 1.47 -9.33 -1.99
CA ASN A 81 0.52 -9.28 -0.87
C ASN A 81 -0.91 -9.67 -1.31
N VAL A 82 -1.33 -9.29 -2.52
CA VAL A 82 -2.62 -9.72 -3.10
C VAL A 82 -2.65 -11.24 -3.32
N ASP A 83 -1.58 -11.80 -3.89
CA ASP A 83 -1.41 -13.24 -4.07
C ASP A 83 -1.53 -13.99 -2.75
N LYS A 84 -0.92 -13.46 -1.68
CA LYS A 84 -1.01 -14.05 -0.35
C LYS A 84 -2.43 -14.00 0.21
N LEU A 85 -3.14 -12.87 0.06
CA LEU A 85 -4.56 -12.76 0.45
C LEU A 85 -5.45 -13.77 -0.29
N GLN A 86 -5.19 -13.96 -1.58
CA GLN A 86 -5.91 -14.91 -2.41
C GLN A 86 -5.60 -16.37 -2.02
N LYS A 87 -4.33 -16.70 -1.76
CA LYS A 87 -3.91 -18.09 -1.46
C LYS A 87 -4.27 -18.52 -0.05
N ASP A 88 -3.96 -17.70 0.96
CA ASP A 88 -4.06 -18.10 2.36
C ASP A 88 -5.47 -17.91 2.93
N TRP A 89 -6.21 -16.89 2.46
CA TRP A 89 -7.57 -16.57 2.94
C TRP A 89 -8.66 -16.73 1.87
N ASN A 90 -8.32 -17.20 0.67
CA ASN A 90 -9.27 -17.39 -0.44
C ASN A 90 -10.08 -16.13 -0.78
N LEU A 91 -9.48 -14.94 -0.63
CA LEU A 91 -10.16 -13.67 -0.91
C LEU A 91 -10.09 -13.35 -2.41
N GLN A 92 -11.24 -13.24 -3.07
CA GLN A 92 -11.31 -12.96 -4.50
C GLN A 92 -12.23 -11.77 -4.81
N ASP A 93 -12.03 -11.14 -5.97
CA ASP A 93 -12.87 -10.07 -6.54
C ASP A 93 -13.30 -8.99 -5.51
N ARG A 94 -14.61 -8.84 -5.29
CA ARG A 94 -15.17 -7.83 -4.38
C ARG A 94 -14.86 -8.12 -2.91
N VAL A 95 -14.63 -9.38 -2.54
CA VAL A 95 -14.25 -9.73 -1.16
C VAL A 95 -12.83 -9.24 -0.89
N LEU A 96 -11.92 -9.44 -1.84
CA LEU A 96 -10.56 -8.89 -1.79
C LEU A 96 -10.58 -7.35 -1.70
N VAL A 97 -11.34 -6.68 -2.56
CA VAL A 97 -11.47 -5.20 -2.51
C VAL A 97 -11.99 -4.73 -1.16
N LYS A 98 -13.00 -5.39 -0.58
CA LYS A 98 -13.52 -5.05 0.75
C LYS A 98 -12.49 -5.26 1.87
N ALA A 99 -11.66 -6.30 1.78
CA ALA A 99 -10.59 -6.52 2.75
C ALA A 99 -9.54 -5.40 2.68
N VAL A 100 -9.10 -5.04 1.48
CA VAL A 100 -8.16 -3.94 1.26
C VAL A 100 -8.75 -2.60 1.72
N LEU A 101 -10.04 -2.33 1.46
CA LEU A 101 -10.70 -1.11 1.96
C LEU A 101 -10.78 -1.03 3.49
N ARG A 102 -10.80 -2.16 4.18
CA ARG A 102 -10.81 -2.22 5.65
C ARG A 102 -9.41 -2.03 6.24
N GLN A 103 -8.40 -2.61 5.61
CA GLN A 103 -7.01 -2.49 6.03
C GLN A 103 -6.10 -2.31 4.81
N PRO A 104 -5.93 -1.09 4.30
CA PRO A 104 -5.09 -0.83 3.13
C PRO A 104 -3.61 -1.19 3.33
N ALA A 105 -3.13 -1.12 4.58
CA ALA A 105 -1.72 -1.35 4.91
C ALA A 105 -1.23 -2.76 4.55
N VAL A 106 -2.13 -3.75 4.38
CA VAL A 106 -1.77 -5.11 3.93
C VAL A 106 -1.03 -5.12 2.62
N LEU A 107 -1.28 -4.14 1.75
CA LEU A 107 -0.62 -4.04 0.45
C LEU A 107 0.88 -3.70 0.57
N GLY A 108 1.29 -3.11 1.70
CA GLY A 108 2.68 -2.74 1.98
C GLY A 108 3.37 -3.63 3.02
N TYR A 109 2.81 -4.80 3.36
CA TYR A 109 3.44 -5.71 4.31
C TYR A 109 4.66 -6.41 3.69
N ASN A 110 5.61 -6.76 4.54
CA ASN A 110 6.81 -7.47 4.14
C ASN A 110 6.48 -8.97 4.01
N LEU A 111 6.56 -9.49 2.78
CA LEU A 111 6.30 -10.91 2.48
C LEU A 111 7.38 -11.86 3.00
N ASP A 112 8.60 -11.37 3.16
CA ASP A 112 9.74 -12.13 3.71
C ASP A 112 9.61 -12.37 5.23
N CYS A 113 8.61 -11.76 5.87
CA CYS A 113 8.27 -12.08 7.25
C CYS A 113 7.39 -13.33 7.27
N MET A 114 7.94 -14.46 7.74
CA MET A 114 7.25 -15.74 7.89
C MET A 114 6.03 -15.70 8.85
N GLY A 115 5.73 -14.55 9.46
CA GLY A 115 4.59 -14.36 10.36
C GLY A 115 4.77 -15.03 11.73
N ASP A 116 5.98 -15.48 12.05
CA ASP A 116 6.38 -16.11 13.30
C ASP A 116 7.12 -15.15 14.25
N CYS A 117 7.29 -13.88 13.85
CA CYS A 117 7.96 -12.87 14.65
C CYS A 117 7.00 -12.21 15.66
N ALA A 118 7.54 -11.54 16.68
CA ALA A 118 6.79 -10.89 17.76
C ALA A 118 5.85 -9.73 17.32
N GLY A 119 5.69 -9.46 16.02
CA GLY A 119 4.81 -8.41 15.51
C GLY A 119 5.31 -6.98 15.78
N GLU A 120 6.57 -6.83 16.17
CA GLU A 120 7.22 -5.54 16.43
C GLU A 120 7.44 -4.72 15.16
N CYS A 121 7.27 -5.34 13.98
CA CYS A 121 7.26 -4.63 12.71
C CYS A 121 5.86 -4.11 12.33
N ASN A 122 5.83 -2.84 11.95
CA ASN A 122 4.65 -2.10 11.47
C ASN A 122 4.15 -2.56 10.09
N ARG A 123 4.92 -3.41 9.39
CA ARG A 123 4.63 -3.98 8.07
C ARG A 123 4.56 -5.52 8.14
N CYS A 124 3.84 -6.05 9.14
CA CYS A 124 3.80 -7.48 9.45
C CYS A 124 2.43 -8.10 9.22
N TRP A 125 2.41 -9.30 8.66
CA TRP A 125 1.21 -10.12 8.48
C TRP A 125 0.52 -10.56 9.78
N VAL A 126 1.23 -10.62 10.91
CA VAL A 126 0.63 -10.88 12.25
C VAL A 126 -0.37 -9.79 12.66
N ARG A 127 -0.32 -8.62 12.02
CA ARG A 127 -1.21 -7.48 12.29
C ARG A 127 -2.44 -7.44 11.38
N PHE A 128 -2.59 -8.40 10.46
CA PHE A 128 -3.78 -8.56 9.61
C PHE A 128 -4.87 -9.34 10.36
#